data_AF-A0A6L8IMB6-F1
#
_entry.id   AF-A0A6L8IMB6-F1
#
_cell.length_a   1.000
_cell.length_b   1.000
_cell.length_c   1.000
_cell.angle_alpha   90.00
_cell.angle_beta   90.00
_cell.angle_gamma   90.00
#
_symmetry.space_group_name_H-M   'P 1'
#
loop_
_entity.id
_entity.type
_entity.pdbx_description
1 polymer ?
#
loop_
_entity_poly.entity_id
_entity_poly.type
_entity_poly.pdbx_seq_one_letter_code
_entity_poly.pdbx_strand_id
1 'polypeptide(L)'
;MVEQAPPPKDPEMALSTKSPPALRPVPITPDLDPPGSDQLGLSRAEIEQFRTLGFVVKRGLIPRSAFKPFIDLWWQQPPVTAAGLSRDQGGWSAPGEHWPKENRWGLANNWMGCGAWPTPDDERPGATVGERIGRLPYKLTRDMSNDVWRWHGIGHDPAFVAATSAHPRMLFMLEALLGGPVKRPRRNRGIYAVFPRDPEAPASRLGPHMDQSMTELSAVTYLEDVPPNSGGFTIYPTSPQLLYPTSAQALNWVATECSSEVMDHIKTNVQPLEFTGKAGDVIFCHGWIVHSAGIHETDYIRLAAVQDFNKVRERSHMRWTAAGKNGGPRINCDMDGVFRFSEESDDDPADGHREVTNQWIMDSNEFVLARPEPFDDMFREWNLGRHPVEGNVVDEPAWWEKYNLPLLPTGRMPRGTGGTPAVPLSDIAECGGDGIWRVKSRANDWMRS
;
A
#
# COMPACT_ATOMS: atom_id res chain seq x y z
N MET A 1 -2.97 9.94 -32.53
CA MET A 1 -1.65 9.28 -32.44
C MET A 1 -1.66 8.51 -31.13
N VAL A 2 -1.39 7.20 -31.14
CA VAL A 2 -1.27 6.44 -29.89
C VAL A 2 0.01 6.89 -29.22
N GLU A 3 -0.12 7.59 -28.10
CA GLU A 3 1.00 8.07 -27.31
C GLU A 3 1.86 6.87 -26.87
N GLN A 4 3.15 6.89 -27.19
CA GLN A 4 4.04 5.78 -26.89
C GLN A 4 4.15 5.61 -25.37
N ALA A 5 4.13 4.36 -24.90
CA ALA A 5 4.40 4.06 -23.50
C ALA A 5 5.85 4.47 -23.15
N PRO A 6 6.10 5.01 -21.96
CA PRO A 6 7.46 5.27 -21.50
C PRO A 6 8.25 3.96 -21.41
N PRO A 7 9.59 4.02 -21.60
CA PRO A 7 10.43 2.83 -21.52
C PRO A 7 10.38 2.23 -20.09
N PRO A 8 10.45 0.90 -19.96
CA PRO A 8 10.47 0.25 -18.66
C PRO A 8 11.63 0.77 -17.80
N LYS A 9 11.32 1.20 -16.58
CA LYS A 9 12.34 1.51 -15.56
C LYS A 9 12.08 0.67 -14.33
N ASP A 10 13.13 0.35 -13.57
CA ASP A 10 12.91 -0.15 -12.21
C ASP A 10 12.27 0.99 -11.40
N PRO A 11 11.01 0.84 -10.98
CA PRO A 11 10.32 1.90 -10.27
C PRO A 11 10.96 2.17 -8.90
N GLU A 12 11.70 1.22 -8.29
CA GLU A 12 12.45 1.38 -7.03
C GLU A 12 13.69 2.27 -7.15
N MET A 13 14.22 2.45 -8.36
CA MET A 13 15.45 3.23 -8.59
C MET A 13 15.28 4.72 -8.26
N ALA A 14 14.10 5.30 -8.51
CA ALA A 14 13.88 6.73 -8.27
C ALA A 14 13.68 7.08 -6.78
N LEU A 15 13.35 6.10 -5.94
CA LEU A 15 13.15 6.28 -4.49
C LEU A 15 14.41 5.95 -3.67
N SER A 16 15.37 5.29 -4.31
CA SER A 16 16.68 4.93 -3.77
C SER A 16 17.62 6.15 -3.82
N THR A 17 17.37 7.11 -2.95
CA THR A 17 18.16 8.35 -2.88
C THR A 17 19.20 8.33 -1.77
N LYS A 18 20.21 9.21 -1.86
CA LYS A 18 21.42 9.15 -1.02
C LYS A 18 21.24 9.82 0.34
N SER A 19 20.31 10.76 0.46
CA SER A 19 20.22 11.62 1.65
C SER A 19 19.31 11.00 2.72
N PRO A 20 19.78 10.90 3.98
CA PRO A 20 18.90 10.55 5.08
C PRO A 20 17.95 11.72 5.42
N PRO A 21 16.82 11.45 6.10
CA PRO A 21 15.97 12.50 6.64
C PRO A 21 16.76 13.41 7.60
N ALA A 22 16.61 14.73 7.45
CA ALA A 22 17.35 15.69 8.27
C ALA A 22 16.54 16.24 9.46
N LEU A 23 15.20 16.25 9.35
CA LEU A 23 14.31 16.90 10.31
C LEU A 23 13.56 15.87 11.17
N ARG A 24 13.32 16.22 12.44
CA ARG A 24 12.48 15.42 13.34
C ARG A 24 11.01 15.69 13.08
N PRO A 25 10.11 14.71 13.21
CA PRO A 25 8.69 14.92 12.98
C PRO A 25 8.07 15.82 14.07
N VAL A 26 7.08 16.61 13.65
CA VAL A 26 6.22 17.42 14.54
C VAL A 26 4.82 16.80 14.60
N PRO A 27 4.24 16.59 15.78
CA PRO A 27 2.92 15.97 15.88
C PRO A 27 1.81 16.88 15.35
N ILE A 28 0.87 16.30 14.60
CA ILE A 28 -0.38 16.93 14.20
C ILE A 28 -1.38 16.72 15.34
N THR A 29 -1.55 17.76 16.16
CA THR A 29 -2.49 17.78 17.28
C THR A 29 -3.81 18.43 16.87
N PRO A 30 -4.95 18.11 17.54
CA PRO A 30 -6.26 18.62 17.14
C PRO A 30 -6.39 20.15 17.07
N ASP A 31 -5.58 20.89 17.82
CA ASP A 31 -5.52 22.36 17.78
C ASP A 31 -4.90 22.93 16.49
N LEU A 32 -4.18 22.09 15.73
CA LEU A 32 -3.61 22.43 14.42
C LEU A 32 -4.52 22.02 13.26
N ASP A 33 -5.62 21.32 13.53
CA ASP A 33 -6.55 20.89 12.49
C ASP A 33 -7.37 22.09 11.97
N PRO A 34 -7.66 22.15 10.66
CA PRO A 34 -8.54 23.17 10.12
C PRO A 34 -9.98 23.03 10.69
N PRO A 35 -10.75 24.12 10.74
CA PRO A 35 -12.16 24.05 11.12
C PRO A 35 -12.94 23.04 10.26
N GLY A 36 -13.73 22.18 10.90
CA GLY A 36 -14.52 21.14 10.22
C GLY A 36 -13.92 19.73 10.24
N SER A 37 -12.68 19.56 10.73
CA SER A 37 -12.04 18.24 10.84
C SER A 37 -12.82 17.22 11.68
N ASP A 38 -13.69 17.64 12.59
CA ASP A 38 -14.58 16.79 13.38
C ASP A 38 -15.95 16.49 12.73
N GLN A 39 -16.24 17.10 11.58
CA GLN A 39 -17.50 16.97 10.85
C GLN A 39 -17.37 16.06 9.63
N LEU A 40 -18.47 15.53 9.11
CA LEU A 40 -18.45 14.81 7.84
C LEU A 40 -18.40 15.81 6.68
N GLY A 41 -17.59 15.53 5.66
CA GLY A 41 -17.38 16.40 4.50
C GLY A 41 -16.14 17.28 4.61
N LEU A 42 -16.05 18.27 3.73
CA LEU A 42 -14.90 19.15 3.59
C LEU A 42 -15.32 20.60 3.78
N SER A 43 -14.69 21.28 4.73
CA SER A 43 -14.73 22.73 4.84
C SER A 43 -13.82 23.38 3.80
N ARG A 44 -13.96 24.69 3.60
CA ARG A 44 -13.07 25.47 2.74
C ARG A 44 -11.61 25.38 3.19
N ALA A 45 -11.35 25.40 4.50
CA ALA A 45 -10.01 25.33 5.07
C ALA A 45 -9.39 23.93 4.86
N GLU A 46 -10.20 22.88 4.97
CA GLU A 46 -9.77 21.50 4.67
C GLU A 46 -9.41 21.32 3.18
N ILE A 47 -10.20 21.91 2.28
CA ILE A 47 -9.90 21.90 0.84
C ILE A 47 -8.58 22.61 0.54
N GLU A 48 -8.36 23.78 1.14
CA GLU A 48 -7.14 24.55 0.97
C GLU A 48 -5.91 23.81 1.51
N GLN A 49 -6.05 23.16 2.69
CA GLN A 49 -5.02 22.31 3.27
C GLN A 49 -4.68 21.15 2.33
N PHE A 50 -5.67 20.41 1.83
CA PHE A 50 -5.43 19.27 0.95
C PHE A 50 -4.75 19.70 -0.36
N ARG A 51 -5.19 20.79 -0.98
CA ARG A 51 -4.57 21.32 -2.21
C ARG A 51 -3.13 21.77 -2.01
N THR A 52 -2.80 22.32 -0.84
CA THR A 52 -1.47 22.90 -0.59
C THR A 52 -0.49 21.87 -0.07
N LEU A 53 -0.94 21.00 0.85
CA LEU A 53 -0.09 20.08 1.60
C LEU A 53 -0.26 18.62 1.17
N GLY A 54 -1.29 18.30 0.39
CA GLY A 54 -1.56 16.94 -0.08
C GLY A 54 -2.23 16.02 0.95
N PHE A 55 -2.75 16.56 2.05
CA PHE A 55 -3.45 15.77 3.08
C PHE A 55 -4.56 16.55 3.80
N VAL A 56 -5.46 15.81 4.45
CA VAL A 56 -6.47 16.34 5.39
C VAL A 56 -6.75 15.32 6.48
N VAL A 57 -7.04 15.79 7.70
CA VAL A 57 -7.39 14.94 8.85
C VAL A 57 -8.87 15.05 9.18
N LYS A 58 -9.52 13.90 9.39
CA LYS A 58 -10.87 13.78 9.93
C LYS A 58 -10.84 13.09 11.28
N ARG A 59 -11.28 13.79 12.33
CA ARG A 59 -11.36 13.30 13.71
C ARG A 59 -12.66 12.53 13.94
N GLY A 60 -12.56 11.37 14.58
CA GLY A 60 -13.73 10.52 14.91
C GLY A 60 -14.59 10.17 13.69
N LEU A 61 -13.98 10.02 12.51
CA LEU A 61 -14.69 9.73 11.27
C LEU A 61 -15.38 8.35 11.35
N ILE A 62 -14.72 7.38 11.99
CA ILE A 62 -15.28 6.05 12.23
C ILE A 62 -15.43 5.86 13.74
N PRO A 63 -16.57 5.36 14.24
CA PRO A 63 -16.73 5.11 15.66
C PRO A 63 -15.72 4.07 16.17
N ARG A 64 -15.03 4.35 17.28
CA ARG A 64 -14.07 3.41 17.91
C ARG A 64 -14.63 2.01 18.14
N SER A 65 -15.94 1.89 18.42
CA SER A 65 -16.62 0.62 18.66
C SER A 65 -16.60 -0.30 17.45
N ALA A 66 -16.45 0.23 16.23
CA ALA A 66 -16.34 -0.54 15.01
C ALA A 66 -15.10 -1.44 14.99
N PHE A 67 -14.03 -1.08 15.71
CA PHE A 67 -12.75 -1.78 15.64
C PHE A 67 -12.57 -2.88 16.68
N LYS A 68 -13.37 -2.85 17.75
CA LYS A 68 -13.24 -3.79 18.88
C LYS A 68 -13.16 -5.26 18.43
N PRO A 69 -14.04 -5.78 17.54
CA PRO A 69 -13.97 -7.18 17.13
C PRO A 69 -12.66 -7.57 16.44
N PHE A 70 -12.04 -6.63 15.71
CA PHE A 70 -10.81 -6.88 14.96
C PHE A 70 -9.57 -6.74 15.84
N ILE A 71 -9.60 -5.83 16.81
CA ILE A 71 -8.56 -5.70 17.84
C ILE A 71 -8.56 -6.92 18.75
N ASP A 72 -9.73 -7.37 19.20
CA ASP A 72 -9.86 -8.58 20.00
C ASP A 72 -9.35 -9.80 19.24
N LEU A 73 -9.57 -9.87 17.93
CA LEU A 73 -9.02 -10.91 17.06
C LEU A 73 -7.49 -10.75 16.88
N TRP A 74 -6.97 -9.54 16.71
CA TRP A 74 -5.54 -9.24 16.60
C TRP A 74 -4.75 -9.77 17.80
N TRP A 75 -5.28 -9.57 19.02
CA TRP A 75 -4.68 -10.08 20.27
C TRP A 75 -4.62 -11.61 20.36
N GLN A 76 -5.41 -12.34 19.56
CA GLN A 76 -5.42 -13.80 19.53
C GLN A 76 -4.43 -14.38 18.51
N GLN A 77 -3.79 -13.54 17.68
CA GLN A 77 -2.99 -14.04 16.58
C GLN A 77 -1.61 -14.55 17.05
N PRO A 78 -1.04 -15.58 16.41
CA PRO A 78 0.25 -16.17 16.77
C PRO A 78 1.41 -15.19 16.94
N PRO A 79 1.61 -14.14 16.10
CA PRO A 79 2.70 -13.19 16.34
C PRO A 79 2.63 -12.45 17.68
N VAL A 80 1.42 -12.34 18.26
CA VAL A 80 1.16 -11.73 19.57
C VAL A 80 1.28 -12.77 20.67
N THR A 81 0.57 -13.90 20.53
CA THR A 81 0.50 -14.93 21.57
C THR A 81 1.82 -15.71 21.72
N ALA A 82 2.53 -15.98 20.63
CA ALA A 82 3.85 -16.64 20.67
C ALA A 82 4.95 -15.72 21.23
N ALA A 83 4.77 -14.40 21.14
CA ALA A 83 5.63 -13.41 21.79
C ALA A 83 5.23 -13.16 23.26
N GLY A 84 4.24 -13.89 23.80
CA GLY A 84 3.81 -13.76 25.19
C GLY A 84 3.11 -12.44 25.52
N LEU A 85 2.70 -11.66 24.51
CA LEU A 85 2.04 -10.38 24.73
C LEU A 85 0.60 -10.60 25.22
N SER A 86 0.13 -9.77 26.14
CA SER A 86 -1.20 -9.87 26.75
C SER A 86 -1.79 -8.50 26.97
N ARG A 87 -3.01 -8.21 26.54
CA ARG A 87 -3.61 -6.85 26.63
C ARG A 87 -3.41 -6.09 27.97
N ASP A 88 -3.32 -6.79 29.09
CA ASP A 88 -3.30 -6.23 30.45
C ASP A 88 -1.90 -6.02 31.05
N GLN A 89 -0.84 -6.47 30.38
CA GLN A 89 0.54 -6.25 30.87
C GLN A 89 1.13 -4.94 30.29
N GLY A 90 2.25 -4.47 30.81
CA GLY A 90 3.07 -3.45 30.12
C GLY A 90 4.29 -4.12 29.49
N GLY A 91 5.12 -3.37 28.75
CA GLY A 91 6.42 -3.88 28.28
C GLY A 91 6.38 -4.63 26.95
N TRP A 92 5.69 -4.08 25.95
CA TRP A 92 5.61 -4.62 24.57
C TRP A 92 6.89 -4.42 23.74
N SER A 93 8.03 -4.24 24.38
CA SER A 93 9.27 -3.88 23.70
C SER A 93 9.86 -5.07 22.95
N ALA A 94 10.18 -4.83 21.68
CA ALA A 94 10.89 -5.77 20.80
C ALA A 94 10.35 -7.22 20.75
N PRO A 95 9.04 -7.43 20.46
CA PRO A 95 8.49 -8.78 20.34
C PRO A 95 9.10 -9.58 19.18
N GLY A 96 9.82 -8.93 18.28
CA GLY A 96 10.52 -9.53 17.16
C GLY A 96 11.61 -10.52 17.56
N GLU A 97 12.12 -10.48 18.80
CA GLU A 97 13.03 -11.51 19.31
C GLU A 97 12.37 -12.89 19.40
N HIS A 98 11.05 -12.92 19.60
CA HIS A 98 10.24 -14.14 19.60
C HIS A 98 9.79 -14.55 18.21
N TRP A 99 9.97 -13.68 17.21
CA TRP A 99 9.63 -13.99 15.84
C TRP A 99 10.80 -14.72 15.16
N PRO A 100 10.52 -15.70 14.29
CA PRO A 100 11.54 -16.34 13.48
C PRO A 100 12.42 -15.31 12.76
N LYS A 101 13.75 -15.48 12.82
CA LYS A 101 14.73 -14.60 12.16
C LYS A 101 14.50 -14.51 10.65
N GLU A 102 13.99 -15.59 10.07
CA GLU A 102 13.56 -15.69 8.68
C GLU A 102 12.07 -15.33 8.57
N ASN A 103 11.72 -14.05 8.57
CA ASN A 103 10.31 -13.65 8.39
C ASN A 103 10.09 -12.44 7.49
N ARG A 104 10.93 -12.32 6.46
CA ARG A 104 10.49 -11.59 5.26
C ARG A 104 9.33 -12.33 4.58
N TRP A 105 9.23 -13.64 4.81
CA TRP A 105 8.28 -14.57 4.20
C TRP A 105 7.88 -15.61 5.27
N GLY A 106 6.65 -15.56 5.76
CA GLY A 106 6.03 -16.63 6.54
C GLY A 106 6.16 -18.03 5.89
N LEU A 107 6.63 -18.95 6.70
CA LEU A 107 6.82 -20.37 6.38
C LEU A 107 5.53 -21.15 6.65
N ALA A 108 5.37 -22.34 6.02
CA ALA A 108 4.19 -23.19 6.15
C ALA A 108 3.86 -23.61 7.60
N ASN A 109 4.84 -23.58 8.50
CA ASN A 109 4.69 -23.87 9.93
C ASN A 109 4.22 -22.67 10.78
N ASN A 110 4.28 -21.43 10.25
CA ASN A 110 3.82 -20.20 10.91
C ASN A 110 2.53 -19.63 10.27
N TRP A 111 1.96 -20.39 9.33
CA TRP A 111 0.72 -20.09 8.64
C TRP A 111 -0.48 -20.12 9.60
N MET A 112 -1.33 -19.09 9.54
CA MET A 112 -2.56 -18.99 10.36
C MET A 112 -3.74 -19.79 9.76
N GLY A 113 -3.47 -20.87 9.03
CA GLY A 113 -4.48 -21.71 8.38
C GLY A 113 -4.01 -23.16 8.21
N CYS A 114 -4.75 -23.99 7.48
CA CYS A 114 -4.37 -25.36 7.15
C CYS A 114 -4.16 -25.49 5.62
N GLY A 115 -2.91 -25.64 5.14
CA GLY A 115 -2.52 -25.70 3.71
C GLY A 115 -2.82 -24.40 2.92
N ALA A 116 -2.54 -24.21 1.62
CA ALA A 116 -1.50 -24.74 0.73
C ALA A 116 -0.74 -23.49 0.21
N TRP A 117 0.47 -23.25 0.71
CA TRP A 117 1.41 -22.25 0.19
C TRP A 117 2.71 -22.98 -0.14
N PRO A 118 3.47 -22.53 -1.15
CA PRO A 118 4.75 -23.13 -1.46
C PRO A 118 5.66 -23.15 -0.23
N THR A 119 6.12 -24.33 0.18
CA THR A 119 7.13 -24.50 1.21
C THR A 119 8.50 -24.03 0.69
N PRO A 120 9.51 -23.81 1.57
CA PRO A 120 10.87 -23.59 1.12
C PRO A 120 11.43 -24.74 0.27
N ASP A 121 10.92 -25.96 0.49
CA ASP A 121 11.37 -27.19 -0.15
C ASP A 121 10.62 -27.48 -1.46
N ASP A 122 9.57 -26.73 -1.77
CA ASP A 122 8.82 -26.88 -3.00
C ASP A 122 9.64 -26.38 -4.20
N GLU A 123 9.59 -27.11 -5.31
CA GLU A 123 10.29 -26.74 -6.54
C GLU A 123 9.82 -25.37 -7.06
N ARG A 124 10.77 -24.50 -7.37
CA ARG A 124 10.53 -23.14 -7.92
C ARG A 124 11.15 -23.04 -9.30
N PRO A 125 10.58 -23.72 -10.31
CA PRO A 125 11.18 -23.77 -11.65
C PRO A 125 11.29 -22.37 -12.29
N GLY A 126 10.58 -21.37 -11.75
CA GLY A 126 10.57 -19.99 -12.24
C GLY A 126 11.28 -18.96 -11.37
N ALA A 127 11.94 -19.34 -10.27
CA ALA A 127 12.54 -18.38 -9.34
C ALA A 127 13.68 -18.99 -8.50
N THR A 128 14.71 -18.18 -8.20
CA THR A 128 15.75 -18.58 -7.24
C THR A 128 15.19 -18.67 -5.81
N VAL A 129 15.66 -19.63 -5.02
CA VAL A 129 15.35 -19.70 -3.58
C VAL A 129 15.70 -18.37 -2.89
N GLY A 130 14.73 -17.80 -2.17
CA GLY A 130 14.87 -16.49 -1.50
C GLY A 130 14.36 -15.28 -2.30
N GLU A 131 13.99 -15.46 -3.57
CA GLU A 131 13.29 -14.43 -4.36
C GLU A 131 11.91 -14.10 -3.77
N ARG A 132 11.47 -12.86 -3.99
CA ARG A 132 10.17 -12.36 -3.50
C ARG A 132 9.05 -12.96 -4.35
N ILE A 133 8.58 -14.17 -4.03
CA ILE A 133 7.52 -14.85 -4.75
C ILE A 133 6.24 -14.95 -3.90
N GLY A 134 5.11 -14.50 -4.46
CA GLY A 134 3.88 -14.25 -3.71
C GLY A 134 4.07 -13.23 -2.59
N ARG A 135 2.98 -12.81 -1.94
CA ARG A 135 3.07 -12.09 -0.67
C ARG A 135 2.16 -12.83 0.31
N LEU A 136 2.57 -12.87 1.56
CA LEU A 136 1.87 -13.63 2.59
C LEU A 136 0.86 -12.76 3.32
N PRO A 137 -0.16 -13.37 3.97
CA PRO A 137 -1.16 -12.62 4.75
C PRO A 137 -0.54 -11.78 5.85
N TYR A 138 0.72 -11.97 6.18
CA TYR A 138 1.42 -11.09 7.08
C TYR A 138 2.89 -10.94 6.75
N LYS A 139 3.50 -9.88 7.31
CA LYS A 139 4.92 -9.58 7.23
C LYS A 139 5.41 -9.12 8.60
N LEU A 140 6.46 -9.75 9.12
CA LEU A 140 7.13 -9.37 10.36
C LEU A 140 8.50 -8.81 10.00
N THR A 141 8.77 -7.56 10.36
CA THR A 141 10.04 -6.92 10.05
C THR A 141 10.54 -6.12 11.22
N ARG A 142 11.86 -6.05 11.35
CA ARG A 142 12.51 -4.95 12.06
C ARG A 142 12.71 -3.80 11.07
N ASP A 143 11.81 -2.82 11.10
CA ASP A 143 11.87 -1.65 10.25
C ASP A 143 12.76 -0.60 10.92
N MET A 144 14.00 -0.50 10.44
CA MET A 144 15.10 0.25 11.06
C MET A 144 15.39 -0.22 12.50
N SER A 145 14.62 0.25 13.48
CA SER A 145 14.76 -0.03 14.91
C SER A 145 13.54 -0.71 15.53
N ASN A 146 12.36 -0.59 14.91
CA ASN A 146 11.09 -1.01 15.50
C ASN A 146 10.63 -2.34 14.89
N ASP A 147 10.06 -3.18 15.73
CA ASP A 147 9.34 -4.34 15.23
C ASP A 147 7.99 -3.91 14.66
N VAL A 148 7.72 -4.39 13.45
CA VAL A 148 6.53 -4.06 12.69
C VAL A 148 5.89 -5.35 12.22
N TRP A 149 4.63 -5.52 12.59
CA TRP A 149 3.77 -6.57 12.04
C TRP A 149 2.73 -5.96 11.12
N ARG A 150 2.76 -6.38 9.86
CA ARG A 150 1.72 -6.05 8.88
C ARG A 150 0.86 -7.28 8.70
N TRP A 151 -0.38 -7.25 9.16
CA TRP A 151 -1.37 -8.30 8.94
C TRP A 151 -2.23 -7.95 7.73
N HIS A 152 -1.78 -8.30 6.54
CA HIS A 152 -2.44 -8.04 5.26
C HIS A 152 -3.72 -8.87 5.04
N GLY A 153 -3.78 -10.09 5.57
CA GLY A 153 -4.87 -11.03 5.34
C GLY A 153 -6.22 -10.51 5.87
N ILE A 154 -6.22 -9.80 7.02
CA ILE A 154 -7.45 -9.15 7.53
C ILE A 154 -7.98 -8.09 6.57
N GLY A 155 -7.14 -7.54 5.69
CA GLY A 155 -7.55 -6.60 4.65
C GLY A 155 -8.46 -7.17 3.58
N HIS A 156 -8.62 -8.51 3.52
CA HIS A 156 -9.61 -9.17 2.66
C HIS A 156 -10.92 -9.53 3.40
N ASP A 157 -10.95 -9.44 4.72
CA ASP A 157 -12.16 -9.75 5.50
C ASP A 157 -13.27 -8.73 5.18
N PRO A 158 -14.42 -9.15 4.61
CA PRO A 158 -15.48 -8.23 4.23
C PRO A 158 -16.01 -7.38 5.40
N ALA A 159 -16.02 -7.93 6.62
CA ALA A 159 -16.43 -7.18 7.80
C ALA A 159 -15.38 -6.11 8.15
N PHE A 160 -14.09 -6.40 8.02
CA PHE A 160 -13.04 -5.41 8.26
C PHE A 160 -13.05 -4.31 7.21
N VAL A 161 -13.23 -4.69 5.94
CA VAL A 161 -13.38 -3.74 4.84
C VAL A 161 -14.60 -2.84 5.06
N ALA A 162 -15.74 -3.40 5.45
CA ALA A 162 -16.96 -2.63 5.76
C ALA A 162 -16.79 -1.71 6.98
N ALA A 163 -16.02 -2.13 8.00
CA ALA A 163 -15.72 -1.31 9.17
C ALA A 163 -14.67 -0.21 8.89
N THR A 164 -13.96 -0.28 7.77
CA THR A 164 -12.88 0.64 7.40
C THR A 164 -13.11 1.25 6.01
N SER A 165 -12.50 0.74 4.95
CA SER A 165 -12.45 1.37 3.62
C SER A 165 -13.80 1.51 2.94
N ALA A 166 -14.72 0.57 3.18
CA ALA A 166 -16.07 0.61 2.65
C ALA A 166 -17.10 1.15 3.66
N HIS A 167 -16.65 1.74 4.77
CA HIS A 167 -17.53 2.40 5.73
C HIS A 167 -18.25 3.60 5.06
N PRO A 168 -19.55 3.83 5.32
CA PRO A 168 -20.31 4.89 4.64
C PRO A 168 -19.69 6.29 4.76
N ARG A 169 -19.15 6.62 5.94
CA ARG A 169 -18.45 7.91 6.16
C ARG A 169 -17.10 8.00 5.42
N MET A 170 -16.43 6.86 5.17
CA MET A 170 -15.24 6.84 4.32
C MET A 170 -15.64 7.10 2.88
N LEU A 171 -16.59 6.34 2.34
CA LEU A 171 -17.06 6.49 0.95
C LEU A 171 -17.54 7.91 0.64
N PHE A 172 -18.24 8.55 1.59
CA PHE A 172 -18.61 9.96 1.49
C PHE A 172 -17.39 10.86 1.31
N MET A 173 -16.36 10.69 2.14
CA MET A 173 -15.12 11.47 2.05
C MET A 173 -14.36 11.21 0.74
N LEU A 174 -14.37 9.96 0.24
CA LEU A 174 -13.75 9.63 -1.04
C LEU A 174 -14.39 10.41 -2.18
N GLU A 175 -15.72 10.45 -2.24
CA GLU A 175 -16.44 11.20 -3.29
C GLU A 175 -16.27 12.71 -3.11
N ALA A 176 -16.21 13.21 -1.87
CA ALA A 176 -15.93 14.62 -1.60
C ALA A 176 -14.52 15.05 -2.07
N LEU A 177 -13.52 14.17 -1.92
CA LEU A 177 -12.14 14.42 -2.31
C LEU A 177 -11.91 14.14 -3.80
N LEU A 178 -12.04 12.88 -4.23
CA LEU A 178 -11.74 12.42 -5.57
C LEU A 178 -12.79 12.91 -6.57
N GLY A 179 -14.07 12.81 -6.23
CA GLY A 179 -15.19 12.92 -7.18
C GLY A 179 -15.59 11.57 -7.77
N GLY A 180 -16.89 11.47 -8.10
CA GLY A 180 -17.50 10.24 -8.58
C GLY A 180 -17.33 10.02 -10.09
N PRO A 181 -17.47 8.76 -10.56
CA PRO A 181 -17.70 7.56 -9.76
C PRO A 181 -16.45 7.08 -8.98
N VAL A 182 -16.62 6.77 -7.69
CA VAL A 182 -15.58 6.19 -6.83
C VAL A 182 -15.69 4.67 -6.83
N LYS A 183 -14.54 3.98 -6.88
CA LYS A 183 -14.51 2.52 -6.74
C LYS A 183 -14.85 2.13 -5.30
N ARG A 184 -15.80 1.21 -5.11
CA ARG A 184 -16.03 0.55 -3.82
C ARG A 184 -14.82 -0.35 -3.49
N PRO A 185 -14.11 -0.12 -2.37
CA PRO A 185 -13.01 -0.98 -2.00
C PRO A 185 -13.50 -2.38 -1.65
N ARG A 186 -12.88 -3.40 -2.25
CA ARG A 186 -13.09 -4.83 -1.92
C ARG A 186 -12.03 -5.35 -0.95
N ARG A 187 -10.99 -4.55 -0.70
CA ARG A 187 -9.94 -4.82 0.27
C ARG A 187 -9.27 -3.55 0.79
N ASN A 188 -8.42 -3.71 1.79
CA ASN A 188 -7.40 -2.74 2.18
C ASN A 188 -6.07 -3.45 2.46
N ARG A 189 -5.04 -2.72 2.89
CA ARG A 189 -3.72 -3.30 3.15
C ARG A 189 -3.64 -4.07 4.47
N GLY A 190 -4.70 -4.10 5.28
CA GLY A 190 -4.76 -4.76 6.57
C GLY A 190 -4.27 -3.90 7.74
N ILE A 191 -3.93 -4.55 8.85
CA ILE A 191 -3.51 -3.89 10.10
C ILE A 191 -1.98 -3.78 10.14
N TYR A 192 -1.48 -2.57 10.36
CA TYR A 192 -0.08 -2.28 10.55
C TYR A 192 0.16 -1.95 12.02
N ALA A 193 0.76 -2.91 12.72
CA ALA A 193 1.20 -2.79 14.10
C ALA A 193 2.66 -2.34 14.15
N VAL A 194 2.95 -1.25 14.86
CA VAL A 194 4.32 -0.83 15.20
C VAL A 194 4.49 -0.93 16.70
N PHE A 195 5.47 -1.73 17.10
CA PHE A 195 5.75 -2.03 18.50
C PHE A 195 6.80 -1.08 19.08
N PRO A 196 6.75 -0.85 20.41
CA PRO A 196 7.85 -0.23 21.15
C PRO A 196 9.20 -0.83 20.77
N ARG A 197 10.18 0.04 20.50
CA ARG A 197 11.55 -0.44 20.32
C ARG A 197 12.08 -0.97 21.65
N ASP A 198 13.09 -1.83 21.53
CA ASP A 198 13.99 -2.09 22.65
C ASP A 198 14.71 -0.79 23.05
N PRO A 199 14.65 -0.37 24.34
CA PRO A 199 15.38 0.77 24.87
C PRO A 199 16.89 0.72 24.60
N GLU A 200 17.48 -0.48 24.54
CA GLU A 200 18.91 -0.72 24.30
C GLU A 200 19.26 -0.78 22.80
N ALA A 201 18.27 -0.86 21.92
CA ALA A 201 18.47 -0.80 20.48
C ALA A 201 18.70 0.64 19.98
N PRO A 202 19.27 0.82 18.76
CA PRO A 202 19.38 2.14 18.15
C PRO A 202 18.04 2.89 18.11
N ALA A 203 18.09 4.20 18.31
CA ALA A 203 16.92 5.07 18.27
C ALA A 203 16.17 4.97 16.93
N SER A 204 14.87 5.23 16.99
CA SER A 204 14.01 5.18 15.82
C SER A 204 14.39 6.21 14.76
N ARG A 205 14.16 5.85 13.50
CA ARG A 205 14.52 6.65 12.33
C ARG A 205 13.40 6.60 11.31
N LEU A 206 13.18 7.73 10.66
CA LEU A 206 12.26 7.80 9.54
C LEU A 206 12.86 7.06 8.32
N GLY A 207 12.01 6.31 7.63
CA GLY A 207 12.27 5.69 6.33
C GLY A 207 11.34 6.28 5.27
N PRO A 208 11.53 7.55 4.86
CA PRO A 208 10.66 8.22 3.90
C PRO A 208 10.67 7.52 2.54
N HIS A 209 9.48 7.17 2.10
CA HIS A 209 9.21 6.58 0.79
C HIS A 209 7.87 7.07 0.27
N MET A 210 7.64 6.81 -1.01
CA MET A 210 6.32 6.92 -1.63
C MET A 210 5.93 5.53 -2.11
N ASP A 211 4.68 5.15 -1.88
CA ASP A 211 4.20 3.86 -2.38
C ASP A 211 4.10 3.89 -3.89
N GLN A 212 4.75 2.93 -4.54
CA GLN A 212 4.62 2.75 -5.98
C GLN A 212 3.34 2.02 -6.29
N SER A 213 2.26 2.77 -6.35
CA SER A 213 0.93 2.24 -6.55
C SER A 213 0.14 3.07 -7.53
N MET A 214 -0.88 2.44 -8.12
CA MET A 214 -1.89 3.12 -8.93
C MET A 214 -2.93 3.80 -8.05
N THR A 215 -2.61 4.09 -6.78
CA THR A 215 -3.51 4.69 -5.80
C THR A 215 -3.62 6.20 -6.07
N GLU A 216 -4.85 6.71 -6.18
CA GLU A 216 -5.08 8.15 -6.32
C GLU A 216 -5.14 8.84 -4.95
N LEU A 217 -5.78 8.18 -3.98
CA LEU A 217 -5.91 8.66 -2.60
C LEU A 217 -5.59 7.52 -1.64
N SER A 218 -4.76 7.77 -0.64
CA SER A 218 -4.53 6.85 0.47
C SER A 218 -5.20 7.38 1.73
N ALA A 219 -5.53 6.47 2.66
CA ALA A 219 -5.88 6.86 4.01
C ALA A 219 -5.24 5.94 5.05
N VAL A 220 -5.02 6.51 6.23
CA VAL A 220 -4.62 5.77 7.42
C VAL A 220 -5.64 6.03 8.52
N THR A 221 -6.30 4.96 8.97
CA THR A 221 -7.26 4.98 10.07
C THR A 221 -6.61 4.40 11.32
N TYR A 222 -6.67 5.12 12.44
CA TYR A 222 -6.24 4.58 13.72
C TYR A 222 -7.29 3.69 14.36
N LEU A 223 -6.85 2.50 14.81
CA LEU A 223 -7.71 1.50 15.45
C LEU A 223 -7.69 1.62 16.98
N GLU A 224 -6.59 2.14 17.53
CA GLU A 224 -6.40 2.51 18.93
C GLU A 224 -5.83 3.94 18.99
N ASP A 225 -5.74 4.51 20.18
CA ASP A 225 -5.15 5.84 20.38
C ASP A 225 -3.64 5.82 20.08
N VAL A 226 -3.15 6.88 19.43
CA VAL A 226 -1.75 7.04 19.01
C VAL A 226 -1.23 8.39 19.50
N PRO A 227 -0.52 8.43 20.63
CA PRO A 227 0.13 9.63 21.12
C PRO A 227 1.35 10.04 20.26
N PRO A 228 1.90 11.26 20.46
CA PRO A 228 3.16 11.67 19.85
C PRO A 228 4.31 10.72 20.18
N ASN A 229 5.21 10.51 19.21
CA ASN A 229 6.35 9.58 19.28
C ASN A 229 5.96 8.12 19.55
N SER A 230 4.72 7.73 19.22
CA SER A 230 4.24 6.35 19.32
C SER A 230 4.16 5.68 17.95
N GLY A 231 5.02 6.06 17.00
CA GLY A 231 5.07 5.46 15.67
C GLY A 231 3.91 5.85 14.77
N GLY A 232 3.36 7.05 14.97
CA GLY A 232 2.28 7.59 14.16
C GLY A 232 2.68 7.70 12.69
N PHE A 233 1.72 7.60 11.78
CA PHE A 233 1.98 7.75 10.35
C PHE A 233 2.60 9.13 10.09
N THR A 234 3.83 9.17 9.58
CA THR A 234 4.55 10.43 9.38
C THR A 234 4.55 10.78 7.91
N ILE A 235 4.05 11.97 7.57
CA ILE A 235 3.98 12.48 6.21
C ILE A 235 4.95 13.64 6.00
N TYR A 236 5.35 13.85 4.76
CA TYR A 236 6.10 15.01 4.31
C TYR A 236 5.13 15.89 3.51
N PRO A 237 4.53 16.92 4.11
CA PRO A 237 3.53 17.76 3.44
C PRO A 237 4.12 18.41 2.19
N THR A 238 3.26 18.74 1.21
CA THR A 238 3.64 19.35 -0.07
C THR A 238 4.45 18.41 -1.01
N SER A 239 4.83 17.21 -0.56
CA SER A 239 5.57 16.26 -1.41
C SER A 239 4.84 15.87 -2.71
N PRO A 240 3.50 15.70 -2.77
CA PRO A 240 2.82 15.46 -4.03
C PRO A 240 3.02 16.59 -5.04
N GLN A 241 2.92 17.84 -4.59
CA GLN A 241 3.06 19.04 -5.42
C GLN A 241 4.48 19.17 -5.98
N LEU A 242 5.49 18.76 -5.20
CA LEU A 242 6.89 18.74 -5.63
C LEU A 242 7.18 17.59 -6.59
N LEU A 243 6.64 16.40 -6.33
CA LEU A 243 6.89 15.21 -7.14
C LEU A 243 6.11 15.21 -8.45
N TYR A 244 4.87 15.73 -8.45
CA TYR A 244 3.96 15.61 -9.58
C TYR A 244 4.52 16.13 -10.91
N PRO A 245 5.18 17.31 -10.97
CA PRO A 245 5.80 17.82 -12.20
C PRO A 245 7.00 17.00 -12.68
N THR A 246 7.59 16.16 -11.81
CA THR A 246 8.70 15.28 -12.20
C THR A 246 8.24 13.96 -12.79
N SER A 247 6.92 13.69 -12.79
CA SER A 247 6.40 12.48 -13.42
C SER A 247 6.29 12.62 -14.93
N ALA A 248 6.50 11.54 -15.68
CA ALA A 248 6.19 11.55 -17.12
C ALA A 248 4.68 11.46 -17.41
N GLN A 249 3.83 11.13 -16.42
CA GLN A 249 2.38 11.00 -16.59
C GLN A 249 1.60 11.51 -15.38
N ALA A 250 0.42 12.07 -15.62
CA ALA A 250 -0.44 12.64 -14.60
C ALA A 250 -1.13 11.60 -13.70
N LEU A 251 -1.46 10.43 -14.25
CA LEU A 251 -2.40 9.47 -13.63
C LEU A 251 -1.74 8.15 -13.22
N ASN A 252 -0.59 7.84 -13.81
CA ASN A 252 0.26 6.73 -13.41
C ASN A 252 1.61 7.33 -13.04
N TRP A 253 2.11 7.08 -11.82
CA TRP A 253 3.41 7.61 -11.46
C TRP A 253 4.52 6.96 -12.30
N VAL A 254 5.22 7.78 -13.10
CA VAL A 254 6.42 7.39 -13.85
C VAL A 254 7.55 8.30 -13.45
N ALA A 255 8.53 7.77 -12.74
CA ALA A 255 9.65 8.58 -12.29
C ALA A 255 10.58 9.00 -13.46
N THR A 256 11.08 10.23 -13.37
CA THR A 256 12.15 10.75 -14.22
C THR A 256 13.43 10.90 -13.39
N GLU A 257 14.52 11.32 -14.02
CA GLU A 257 15.78 11.60 -13.30
C GLU A 257 15.58 12.69 -12.24
N CYS A 258 14.79 13.72 -12.56
CA CYS A 258 14.43 14.83 -11.65
C CYS A 258 13.68 14.36 -10.39
N SER A 259 12.96 13.23 -10.46
CA SER A 259 12.23 12.70 -9.31
C SER A 259 13.16 12.37 -8.14
N SER A 260 14.38 11.89 -8.42
CA SER A 260 15.34 11.52 -7.38
C SER A 260 15.86 12.75 -6.60
N GLU A 261 16.14 13.84 -7.31
CA GLU A 261 16.59 15.11 -6.72
C GLU A 261 15.50 15.75 -5.86
N VAL A 262 14.25 15.74 -6.33
CA VAL A 262 13.11 16.22 -5.56
C VAL A 262 12.87 15.37 -4.32
N MET A 263 13.02 14.05 -4.41
CA MET A 263 12.89 13.18 -3.26
C MET A 263 13.98 13.46 -2.21
N ASP A 264 15.23 13.71 -2.61
CA ASP A 264 16.29 14.17 -1.70
C ASP A 264 15.96 15.53 -1.08
N HIS A 265 15.47 16.48 -1.88
CA HIS A 265 15.02 17.78 -1.36
C HIS A 265 13.93 17.63 -0.29
N ILE A 266 12.93 16.77 -0.53
CA ILE A 266 11.85 16.49 0.43
C ILE A 266 12.43 15.94 1.74
N LYS A 267 13.30 14.93 1.67
CA LYS A 267 13.91 14.30 2.87
C LYS A 267 14.70 15.29 3.72
N THR A 268 15.35 16.26 3.10
CA THR A 268 16.22 17.21 3.80
C THR A 268 15.52 18.50 4.23
N ASN A 269 14.52 18.98 3.49
CA ASN A 269 14.00 20.34 3.65
C ASN A 269 12.51 20.43 4.03
N VAL A 270 11.74 19.35 3.85
CA VAL A 270 10.31 19.36 4.21
C VAL A 270 10.17 18.87 5.64
N GLN A 271 9.55 19.69 6.49
CA GLN A 271 9.25 19.35 7.89
C GLN A 271 8.28 18.15 7.96
N PRO A 272 8.72 16.97 8.42
CA PRO A 272 7.81 15.84 8.57
C PRO A 272 6.78 16.10 9.66
N LEU A 273 5.56 15.62 9.44
CA LEU A 273 4.44 15.73 10.37
C LEU A 273 3.99 14.34 10.80
N GLU A 274 3.95 14.07 12.11
CA GLU A 274 3.43 12.83 12.67
C GLU A 274 1.93 12.95 12.89
N PHE A 275 1.14 12.13 12.23
CA PHE A 275 -0.28 12.01 12.53
C PHE A 275 -0.46 11.38 13.91
N THR A 276 -0.96 12.12 14.88
CA THR A 276 -1.35 11.62 16.20
C THR A 276 -2.86 11.69 16.33
N GLY A 277 -3.50 10.84 17.14
CA GLY A 277 -4.96 10.85 17.21
C GLY A 277 -5.56 9.74 18.05
N LYS A 278 -6.88 9.66 18.02
CA LYS A 278 -7.67 8.64 18.70
C LYS A 278 -8.11 7.54 17.75
N ALA A 279 -8.55 6.42 18.30
CA ALA A 279 -9.25 5.39 17.54
C ALA A 279 -10.41 6.00 16.74
N GLY A 280 -10.41 5.82 15.41
CA GLY A 280 -11.42 6.37 14.50
C GLY A 280 -11.03 7.66 13.78
N ASP A 281 -9.90 8.27 14.16
CA ASP A 281 -9.31 9.35 13.39
C ASP A 281 -8.72 8.80 12.09
N VAL A 282 -8.87 9.57 11.01
CA VAL A 282 -8.42 9.21 9.67
C VAL A 282 -7.66 10.37 9.07
N ILE A 283 -6.46 10.09 8.55
CA ILE A 283 -5.76 11.01 7.65
C ILE A 283 -5.95 10.53 6.22
N PHE A 284 -6.38 11.42 5.34
CA PHE A 284 -6.42 11.21 3.90
C PHE A 284 -5.26 11.93 3.26
N CYS A 285 -4.57 11.26 2.34
CA CYS A 285 -3.43 11.82 1.63
C CYS A 285 -3.56 11.56 0.14
N HIS A 286 -3.03 12.48 -0.67
CA HIS A 286 -2.78 12.20 -2.08
C HIS A 286 -1.92 10.94 -2.21
N GLY A 287 -2.16 10.11 -3.23
CA GLY A 287 -1.45 8.82 -3.41
C GLY A 287 0.07 8.95 -3.54
N TRP A 288 0.57 10.15 -3.88
CA TRP A 288 2.00 10.47 -4.02
C TRP A 288 2.61 11.14 -2.78
N ILE A 289 1.93 11.12 -1.63
CA ILE A 289 2.50 11.64 -0.39
C ILE A 289 3.74 10.81 -0.01
N VAL A 290 4.87 11.49 0.20
CA VAL A 290 6.05 10.88 0.83
C VAL A 290 5.73 10.71 2.31
N HIS A 291 5.98 9.52 2.82
CA HIS A 291 5.61 9.13 4.17
C HIS A 291 6.56 8.09 4.75
N SER A 292 6.41 7.83 6.04
CA SER A 292 7.21 6.90 6.82
C SER A 292 6.37 6.29 7.94
N ALA A 293 6.78 5.13 8.44
CA ALA A 293 6.45 4.78 9.82
C ALA A 293 7.06 5.86 10.74
N GLY A 294 6.30 6.34 11.72
CA GLY A 294 6.79 7.37 12.63
C GLY A 294 7.84 6.87 13.60
N ILE A 295 8.47 7.84 14.25
CA ILE A 295 9.37 7.61 15.38
C ILE A 295 8.57 7.00 16.53
N HIS A 296 9.07 5.89 17.07
CA HIS A 296 8.38 5.15 18.12
C HIS A 296 9.32 4.93 19.31
N GLU A 297 9.08 5.72 20.35
CA GLU A 297 9.90 5.88 21.56
C GLU A 297 9.05 5.74 22.85
N THR A 298 7.85 5.19 22.73
CA THR A 298 6.89 5.02 23.84
C THR A 298 6.61 3.54 24.09
N ASP A 299 5.75 3.22 25.05
CA ASP A 299 5.31 1.88 25.42
C ASP A 299 3.96 1.48 24.80
N TYR A 300 3.42 2.24 23.85
CA TYR A 300 2.15 1.94 23.17
C TYR A 300 2.37 1.09 21.91
N ILE A 301 1.47 0.13 21.62
CA ILE A 301 1.43 -0.51 20.30
C ILE A 301 0.58 0.36 19.37
N ARG A 302 1.16 0.84 18.27
CA ARG A 302 0.38 1.59 17.27
C ARG A 302 -0.34 0.62 16.35
N LEU A 303 -1.67 0.68 16.31
CA LEU A 303 -2.49 -0.10 15.38
C LEU A 303 -3.20 0.81 14.38
N ALA A 304 -2.90 0.63 13.09
CA ALA A 304 -3.53 1.40 12.01
C ALA A 304 -3.96 0.51 10.84
N ALA A 305 -5.06 0.86 10.19
CA ALA A 305 -5.44 0.32 8.89
C ALA A 305 -4.93 1.25 7.79
N VAL A 306 -4.21 0.71 6.80
CA VAL A 306 -3.74 1.45 5.62
C VAL A 306 -4.63 1.09 4.42
N GLN A 307 -5.09 2.11 3.70
CA GLN A 307 -6.19 2.00 2.75
C GLN A 307 -5.84 2.74 1.47
N ASP A 308 -6.21 2.16 0.33
CA ASP A 308 -5.99 2.70 -1.01
C ASP A 308 -7.34 2.93 -1.69
N PHE A 309 -7.47 4.04 -2.40
CA PHE A 309 -8.70 4.42 -3.08
C PHE A 309 -8.45 4.97 -4.47
N ASN A 310 -9.41 4.73 -5.34
CA ASN A 310 -9.36 5.09 -6.75
C ASN A 310 -10.73 5.52 -7.26
N LYS A 311 -10.73 6.31 -8.32
CA LYS A 311 -11.92 6.48 -9.16
C LYS A 311 -12.14 5.24 -10.00
N VAL A 312 -13.38 5.09 -10.47
CA VAL A 312 -13.68 4.22 -11.59
C VAL A 312 -13.25 4.94 -12.85
N ARG A 313 -12.40 4.28 -13.63
CA ARG A 313 -11.93 4.76 -14.92
C ARG A 313 -11.46 3.56 -15.73
N GLU A 314 -11.34 3.72 -17.04
CA GLU A 314 -10.74 2.69 -17.88
C GLU A 314 -9.30 2.42 -17.45
N ARG A 315 -8.95 1.15 -17.33
CA ARG A 315 -7.62 0.68 -16.91
C ARG A 315 -7.01 -0.27 -17.93
N SER A 316 -5.70 -0.45 -17.92
CA SER A 316 -5.02 -1.46 -18.73
C SER A 316 -4.66 -2.69 -17.88
N HIS A 317 -3.64 -3.46 -18.29
CA HIS A 317 -3.12 -4.59 -17.53
C HIS A 317 -2.68 -4.22 -16.10
N MET A 318 -2.60 -5.24 -15.23
CA MET A 318 -1.98 -5.10 -13.91
C MET A 318 -0.48 -4.91 -14.00
N ARG A 319 0.09 -4.19 -13.04
CA ARG A 319 1.53 -4.22 -12.81
C ARG A 319 1.94 -5.56 -12.22
N TRP A 320 2.82 -6.21 -12.96
CA TRP A 320 3.40 -7.48 -12.59
C TRP A 320 4.92 -7.37 -12.44
N THR A 321 5.49 -8.23 -11.60
CA THR A 321 6.93 -8.41 -11.50
C THR A 321 7.25 -9.89 -11.66
N ALA A 322 8.07 -10.20 -12.65
CA ALA A 322 8.67 -11.51 -12.85
C ALA A 322 9.89 -11.67 -11.92
N ALA A 323 9.97 -12.80 -11.24
CA ALA A 323 11.08 -13.18 -10.39
C ALA A 323 12.38 -13.29 -11.20
N GLY A 324 13.53 -13.12 -10.55
CA GLY A 324 14.82 -13.49 -11.13
C GLY A 324 14.94 -15.01 -11.26
N LYS A 325 15.48 -15.50 -12.38
CA LYS A 325 15.75 -16.92 -12.63
C LYS A 325 17.21 -17.08 -13.08
N ASN A 326 17.89 -18.12 -12.59
CA ASN A 326 19.30 -18.42 -12.86
C ASN A 326 20.26 -17.25 -12.61
N GLY A 327 20.03 -16.48 -11.54
CA GLY A 327 20.85 -15.30 -11.22
C GLY A 327 20.56 -14.04 -12.05
N GLY A 328 19.61 -14.10 -12.98
CA GLY A 328 19.10 -12.94 -13.72
C GLY A 328 18.25 -12.00 -12.85
N PRO A 329 18.13 -10.72 -13.22
CA PRO A 329 17.38 -9.74 -12.44
C PRO A 329 15.88 -9.99 -12.46
N ARG A 330 15.18 -9.37 -11.51
CA ARG A 330 13.72 -9.22 -11.55
C ARG A 330 13.33 -8.26 -12.66
N ILE A 331 12.23 -8.54 -13.33
CA ILE A 331 11.76 -7.72 -14.47
C ILE A 331 10.33 -7.29 -14.18
N ASN A 332 10.08 -5.98 -14.29
CA ASN A 332 8.75 -5.42 -14.11
C ASN A 332 8.04 -5.30 -15.47
N CYS A 333 6.77 -5.67 -15.50
CA CYS A 333 5.87 -5.28 -16.58
C CYS A 333 5.46 -3.84 -16.35
N ASP A 334 5.94 -2.94 -17.20
CA ASP A 334 5.59 -1.52 -17.16
C ASP A 334 4.28 -1.26 -17.93
N MET A 335 3.92 0.00 -18.11
CA MET A 335 2.66 0.45 -18.71
C MET A 335 2.45 0.07 -20.17
N ASP A 336 3.45 -0.46 -20.88
CA ASP A 336 3.24 -1.02 -22.21
C ASP A 336 2.68 -2.45 -22.20
N GLY A 337 2.62 -3.08 -21.02
CA GLY A 337 2.12 -4.43 -20.87
C GLY A 337 3.11 -5.49 -21.33
N VAL A 338 4.40 -5.15 -21.40
CA VAL A 338 5.42 -6.03 -21.97
C VAL A 338 6.53 -6.31 -20.96
N PHE A 339 6.78 -7.59 -20.72
CA PHE A 339 8.05 -8.04 -20.16
C PHE A 339 9.07 -8.22 -21.27
N ARG A 340 10.31 -7.81 -21.00
CA ARG A 340 11.45 -7.98 -21.89
C ARG A 340 12.55 -8.71 -21.12
N PHE A 341 12.81 -9.95 -21.49
CA PHE A 341 13.89 -10.76 -20.95
C PHE A 341 15.10 -10.64 -21.87
N SER A 342 16.29 -10.49 -21.29
CA SER A 342 17.54 -10.49 -22.07
C SER A 342 17.91 -11.93 -22.46
N GLU A 343 18.47 -12.13 -23.65
CA GLU A 343 19.07 -13.40 -24.07
C GLU A 343 20.44 -13.66 -23.39
N GLU A 344 20.99 -12.67 -22.68
CA GLU A 344 22.32 -12.75 -22.05
C GLU A 344 22.36 -13.60 -20.77
N SER A 345 21.26 -14.24 -20.38
CA SER A 345 21.22 -15.16 -19.23
C SER A 345 21.12 -16.62 -19.69
N ASP A 346 21.61 -17.55 -18.87
CA ASP A 346 21.42 -19.01 -19.04
C ASP A 346 19.96 -19.47 -18.82
N ASP A 347 19.00 -18.56 -18.96
CA ASP A 347 17.57 -18.78 -18.84
C ASP A 347 16.96 -18.80 -20.24
N ASP A 348 16.05 -19.75 -20.54
CA ASP A 348 15.25 -19.70 -21.77
C ASP A 348 14.19 -18.60 -21.59
N PRO A 349 14.33 -17.44 -22.28
CA PRO A 349 13.44 -16.32 -22.07
C PRO A 349 12.03 -16.58 -22.64
N ALA A 350 11.80 -17.71 -23.31
CA ALA A 350 10.54 -18.11 -23.93
C ALA A 350 9.82 -19.26 -23.22
N ASP A 351 10.34 -19.82 -22.12
CA ASP A 351 9.75 -21.00 -21.46
C ASP A 351 8.41 -20.70 -20.73
N GLY A 352 8.20 -19.44 -20.34
CA GLY A 352 7.00 -18.99 -19.63
C GLY A 352 6.87 -19.52 -18.20
N HIS A 353 7.87 -20.23 -17.68
CA HIS A 353 7.85 -20.82 -16.35
C HIS A 353 8.25 -19.84 -15.26
N ARG A 354 8.82 -18.68 -15.63
CA ARG A 354 9.20 -17.65 -14.67
C ARG A 354 8.01 -17.23 -13.82
N GLU A 355 8.19 -17.23 -12.51
CA GLU A 355 7.12 -16.88 -11.58
C GLU A 355 6.88 -15.37 -11.59
N VAL A 356 5.61 -14.97 -11.66
CA VAL A 356 5.20 -13.57 -11.62
C VAL A 356 4.33 -13.28 -10.41
N THR A 357 4.46 -12.06 -9.91
CA THR A 357 3.80 -11.56 -8.71
C THR A 357 3.23 -10.17 -8.92
N ASN A 358 2.24 -9.81 -8.12
CA ASN A 358 1.74 -8.45 -8.02
C ASN A 358 1.75 -7.98 -6.56
N GLN A 359 1.51 -6.69 -6.33
CA GLN A 359 1.28 -6.18 -4.99
C GLN A 359 -0.15 -6.49 -4.54
N TRP A 360 -0.44 -7.76 -4.25
CA TRP A 360 -1.83 -8.15 -3.99
C TRP A 360 -2.45 -7.39 -2.83
N ILE A 361 -1.69 -6.84 -1.87
CA ILE A 361 -2.23 -6.12 -0.71
C ILE A 361 -3.11 -4.90 -1.08
N MET A 362 -3.01 -4.42 -2.33
CA MET A 362 -3.68 -3.24 -2.85
C MET A 362 -5.03 -3.56 -3.52
N ASP A 363 -6.00 -2.67 -3.36
CA ASP A 363 -7.32 -2.78 -4.00
C ASP A 363 -7.31 -2.47 -5.50
N SER A 364 -6.30 -1.72 -5.98
CA SER A 364 -6.04 -1.46 -7.39
C SER A 364 -4.57 -1.72 -7.72
N ASN A 365 -4.33 -2.50 -8.76
CA ASN A 365 -2.99 -2.82 -9.30
C ASN A 365 -2.93 -2.55 -10.81
N GLU A 366 -4.00 -2.02 -11.40
CA GLU A 366 -4.16 -1.83 -12.83
C GLU A 366 -3.78 -0.39 -13.18
N PHE A 367 -2.97 -0.20 -14.22
CA PHE A 367 -2.64 1.14 -14.69
C PHE A 367 -3.87 1.84 -15.24
N VAL A 368 -3.96 3.15 -15.03
CA VAL A 368 -4.96 3.99 -15.70
C VAL A 368 -4.67 4.00 -17.20
N LEU A 369 -5.69 3.77 -18.02
CA LEU A 369 -5.49 3.66 -19.48
C LEU A 369 -5.07 4.99 -20.10
N ALA A 370 -5.62 6.10 -19.61
CA ALA A 370 -5.27 7.44 -20.03
C ALA A 370 -3.85 7.81 -19.58
N ARG A 371 -3.07 8.40 -20.48
CA ARG A 371 -1.64 8.71 -20.29
C ARG A 371 -1.27 10.19 -20.47
N PRO A 372 -2.11 11.15 -20.04
CA PRO A 372 -1.77 12.55 -20.24
C PRO A 372 -0.49 12.89 -19.48
N GLU A 373 0.30 13.81 -20.05
CA GLU A 373 1.36 14.52 -19.33
C GLU A 373 0.78 15.19 -18.06
N PRO A 374 1.60 15.43 -17.03
CA PRO A 374 1.19 16.17 -15.82
C PRO A 374 0.41 17.45 -16.15
N PHE A 375 -0.72 17.65 -15.48
CA PHE A 375 -1.52 18.86 -15.61
C PHE A 375 -0.90 20.05 -14.85
N ASP A 376 -1.18 21.27 -15.29
CA ASP A 376 -0.82 22.48 -14.52
C ASP A 376 -1.45 22.49 -13.11
N ASP A 377 -2.68 22.00 -12.99
CA ASP A 377 -3.34 21.73 -11.70
C ASP A 377 -3.49 20.20 -11.52
N MET A 378 -2.67 19.61 -10.64
CA MET A 378 -2.74 18.18 -10.33
C MET A 378 -4.13 17.74 -9.80
N PHE A 379 -4.91 18.68 -9.26
CA PHE A 379 -6.27 18.44 -8.75
C PHE A 379 -7.36 18.84 -9.75
N ARG A 380 -7.02 19.06 -11.02
CA ARG A 380 -7.96 19.48 -12.08
C ARG A 380 -9.21 18.61 -12.09
N GLU A 381 -9.03 17.29 -12.05
CA GLU A 381 -10.12 16.30 -12.11
C GLU A 381 -10.74 15.97 -10.75
N TRP A 382 -10.24 16.53 -9.65
CA TRP A 382 -10.72 16.22 -8.30
C TRP A 382 -11.98 17.02 -7.96
N ASN A 383 -12.87 16.42 -7.15
CA ASN A 383 -14.06 17.13 -6.66
C ASN A 383 -13.66 18.21 -5.66
N LEU A 384 -12.96 17.84 -4.58
CA LEU A 384 -12.56 18.77 -3.51
C LEU A 384 -13.69 19.73 -3.11
N GLY A 385 -14.91 19.19 -2.92
CA GLY A 385 -16.10 19.95 -2.55
C GLY A 385 -16.71 20.85 -3.63
N ARG A 386 -16.29 20.76 -4.90
CA ARG A 386 -16.88 21.51 -6.02
C ARG A 386 -18.32 21.10 -6.31
N HIS A 387 -18.64 19.83 -6.09
CA HIS A 387 -19.94 19.21 -6.31
C HIS A 387 -20.40 18.49 -5.04
N PRO A 388 -21.72 18.45 -4.78
CA PRO A 388 -22.27 17.68 -3.67
C PRO A 388 -21.94 16.19 -3.83
N VAL A 389 -21.87 15.49 -2.70
CA VAL A 389 -21.72 14.03 -2.65
C VAL A 389 -23.09 13.41 -2.94
N GLU A 390 -23.17 12.56 -3.97
CA GLU A 390 -24.41 11.92 -4.43
C GLU A 390 -24.45 10.42 -4.11
N GLY A 391 -23.37 9.86 -3.56
CA GLY A 391 -23.23 8.43 -3.32
C GLY A 391 -22.87 7.66 -4.59
N ASN A 392 -22.15 8.30 -5.51
CA ASN A 392 -21.73 7.70 -6.78
C ASN A 392 -20.55 6.73 -6.55
N VAL A 393 -20.87 5.57 -5.97
CA VAL A 393 -19.95 4.49 -5.63
C VAL A 393 -20.28 3.29 -6.51
N VAL A 394 -19.30 2.83 -7.28
CA VAL A 394 -19.44 1.68 -8.17
C VAL A 394 -18.74 0.48 -7.58
N ASP A 395 -19.45 -0.63 -7.54
CA ASP A 395 -18.93 -1.91 -7.09
C ASP A 395 -18.32 -2.69 -8.27
N GLU A 396 -17.14 -2.28 -8.72
CA GLU A 396 -16.42 -3.03 -9.77
C GLU A 396 -15.94 -4.39 -9.22
N PRO A 397 -15.85 -5.43 -10.07
CA PRO A 397 -15.22 -6.68 -9.69
C PRO A 397 -13.80 -6.46 -9.19
N ALA A 398 -13.35 -7.24 -8.22
CA ALA A 398 -11.98 -7.12 -7.75
C ALA A 398 -10.99 -7.59 -8.81
N TRP A 399 -9.74 -7.10 -8.78
CA TRP A 399 -8.76 -7.47 -9.81
C TRP A 399 -8.46 -8.99 -9.83
N TRP A 400 -8.53 -9.70 -8.70
CA TRP A 400 -8.35 -11.16 -8.73
C TRP A 400 -9.52 -11.88 -9.43
N GLU A 401 -10.74 -11.32 -9.36
CA GLU A 401 -11.90 -11.85 -10.10
C GLU A 401 -11.76 -11.55 -11.59
N LYS A 402 -11.40 -10.32 -11.97
CA LYS A 402 -11.20 -9.91 -13.37
C LYS A 402 -10.15 -10.78 -14.08
N TYR A 403 -9.10 -11.17 -13.36
CA TYR A 403 -7.98 -11.95 -13.91
C TYR A 403 -8.06 -13.45 -13.60
N ASN A 404 -9.15 -13.92 -12.99
CA ASN A 404 -9.32 -15.32 -12.56
C ASN A 404 -8.13 -15.85 -11.74
N LEU A 405 -7.62 -15.00 -10.84
CA LEU A 405 -6.50 -15.34 -9.96
C LEU A 405 -7.02 -15.90 -8.65
N PRO A 406 -6.41 -16.98 -8.12
CA PRO A 406 -6.78 -17.49 -6.81
C PRO A 406 -6.41 -16.46 -5.75
N LEU A 407 -7.40 -16.00 -5.01
CA LEU A 407 -7.16 -15.35 -3.72
C LEU A 407 -7.25 -16.43 -2.65
N LEU A 408 -6.08 -16.91 -2.24
CA LEU A 408 -5.98 -17.89 -1.20
C LEU A 408 -6.28 -17.26 0.16
N PRO A 409 -6.76 -18.04 1.13
CA PRO A 409 -7.14 -19.43 0.96
C PRO A 409 -8.62 -19.55 0.56
N THR A 410 -8.91 -20.38 -0.43
CA THR A 410 -10.29 -20.70 -0.82
C THR A 410 -10.97 -21.58 0.24
N GLY A 411 -12.26 -21.37 0.54
CA GLY A 411 -13.05 -22.25 1.43
C GLY A 411 -13.45 -21.65 2.79
N ARG A 412 -13.57 -22.50 3.83
CA ARG A 412 -14.00 -22.13 5.21
C ARG A 412 -12.84 -21.67 6.11
N MET A 413 -12.00 -20.80 5.60
CA MET A 413 -10.75 -20.46 6.29
C MET A 413 -10.95 -19.40 7.39
N PRO A 414 -10.10 -19.38 8.43
CA PRO A 414 -10.19 -18.39 9.51
C PRO A 414 -10.09 -16.96 8.99
N ARG A 415 -10.76 -16.04 9.69
CA ARG A 415 -10.74 -14.60 9.37
C ARG A 415 -9.31 -14.07 9.36
N GLY A 416 -8.99 -13.24 8.37
CA GLY A 416 -7.67 -12.65 8.22
C GLY A 416 -6.59 -13.57 7.65
N THR A 417 -7.00 -14.67 7.03
CA THR A 417 -6.17 -15.41 6.08
C THR A 417 -6.35 -14.83 4.68
N GLY A 418 -5.34 -14.93 3.80
CA GLY A 418 -5.38 -14.18 2.55
C GLY A 418 -4.06 -14.13 1.79
N GLY A 419 -4.07 -14.18 0.46
CA GLY A 419 -2.92 -13.85 -0.37
C GLY A 419 -3.06 -14.36 -1.79
N THR A 420 -2.27 -13.78 -2.70
CA THR A 420 -2.20 -14.26 -4.08
C THR A 420 -0.87 -15.01 -4.26
N PRO A 421 -0.91 -16.30 -4.64
CA PRO A 421 0.30 -17.04 -4.94
C PRO A 421 1.00 -16.43 -6.16
N ALA A 422 2.28 -16.73 -6.32
CA ALA A 422 2.92 -16.50 -7.61
C ALA A 422 2.26 -17.40 -8.66
N VAL A 423 2.20 -16.93 -9.91
CA VAL A 423 1.70 -17.72 -11.04
C VAL A 423 2.77 -17.78 -12.13
N PRO A 424 2.77 -18.79 -13.01
CA PRO A 424 3.60 -18.80 -14.20
C PRO A 424 3.34 -17.58 -15.09
N LEU A 425 4.39 -17.05 -15.73
CA LEU A 425 4.28 -15.96 -16.70
C LEU A 425 3.30 -16.28 -17.84
N SER A 426 3.32 -17.52 -18.33
CA SER A 426 2.44 -17.99 -19.41
C SER A 426 0.94 -17.98 -19.07
N ASP A 427 0.58 -17.96 -17.78
CA ASP A 427 -0.82 -17.86 -17.36
C ASP A 427 -1.37 -16.45 -17.60
N ILE A 428 -0.51 -15.42 -17.56
CA ILE A 428 -0.91 -14.01 -17.61
C ILE A 428 -0.41 -13.26 -18.84
N ALA A 429 0.52 -13.82 -19.61
CA ALA A 429 1.09 -13.21 -20.81
C ALA A 429 1.23 -14.20 -21.98
N GLU A 430 1.32 -13.65 -23.19
CA GLU A 430 1.58 -14.38 -24.43
C GLU A 430 3.00 -14.11 -24.91
N CYS A 431 3.74 -15.17 -25.29
CA CYS A 431 5.08 -15.05 -25.86
C CYS A 431 5.00 -14.54 -27.29
N GLY A 432 5.73 -13.45 -27.58
CA GLY A 432 5.87 -12.86 -28.90
C GLY A 432 7.12 -13.32 -29.67
N GLY A 433 7.94 -14.20 -29.08
CA GLY A 433 9.30 -14.51 -29.54
C GLY A 433 10.36 -13.61 -28.88
N ASP A 434 11.63 -14.00 -28.99
CA ASP A 434 12.81 -13.21 -28.60
C ASP A 434 12.75 -12.65 -27.16
N GLY A 435 12.20 -13.44 -26.22
CA GLY A 435 12.07 -13.04 -24.81
C GLY A 435 11.06 -11.93 -24.54
N ILE A 436 10.15 -11.65 -25.46
CA ILE A 436 9.09 -10.65 -25.33
C ILE A 436 7.78 -11.32 -24.90
N TRP A 437 7.20 -10.87 -23.78
CA TRP A 437 5.92 -11.38 -23.29
C TRP A 437 4.91 -10.25 -23.10
N ARG A 438 3.73 -10.38 -23.70
CA ARG A 438 2.67 -9.37 -23.60
C ARG A 438 1.56 -9.81 -22.65
N VAL A 439 1.32 -9.02 -21.61
CA VAL A 439 0.29 -9.28 -20.60
C VAL A 439 -1.10 -9.12 -21.19
N LYS A 440 -1.98 -10.08 -20.89
CA LYS A 440 -3.40 -10.02 -21.22
C LYS A 440 -4.09 -9.02 -20.29
N SER A 441 -4.76 -8.00 -20.83
CA SER A 441 -5.60 -7.10 -20.02
C SER A 441 -7.03 -7.61 -19.98
N ARG A 442 -7.61 -7.66 -18.78
CA ARG A 442 -9.03 -7.98 -18.51
C ARG A 442 -9.73 -6.88 -17.71
N ALA A 443 -9.07 -5.73 -17.55
CA ALA A 443 -9.45 -4.72 -16.56
C ALA A 443 -10.82 -4.07 -16.81
N ASN A 444 -11.26 -4.03 -18.07
CA ASN A 444 -12.50 -3.36 -18.49
C ASN A 444 -13.54 -4.35 -19.07
N ASP A 445 -13.31 -5.67 -19.02
CA ASP A 445 -14.23 -6.65 -19.61
C ASP A 445 -15.64 -6.55 -18.97
N TRP A 446 -15.68 -6.25 -17.67
CA TRP A 446 -16.91 -6.04 -16.89
C TRP A 446 -17.70 -4.78 -17.28
N MET A 447 -17.12 -3.84 -18.03
CA MET A 447 -17.83 -2.65 -18.53
C MET A 447 -18.56 -2.91 -19.85
N ARG A 448 -18.29 -4.05 -20.51
CA ARG A 448 -18.86 -4.41 -21.82
C ARG A 448 -20.02 -5.41 -21.74
N SER A 449 -20.24 -5.99 -20.55
CA SER A 449 -21.37 -6.83 -20.19
C SER A 449 -22.50 -6.00 -19.60
#